data_AF-A0A954CKI3-F1
#
_entry.id   AF-A0A954CKI3-F1
#
_cell.length_a   1.000
_cell.length_b   1.000
_cell.length_c   1.000
_cell.angle_alpha   90.00
_cell.angle_beta   90.00
_cell.angle_gamma   90.00
#
_symmetry.space_group_name_H-M   'P 1'
#
loop_
_entity.id
_entity.type
_entity.pdbx_description
1 polymer ?
#
loop_
_entity_poly.entity_id
_entity_poly.type
_entity_poly.pdbx_seq_one_letter_code
_entity_poly.pdbx_strand_id
1 'polypeptide(L)'
;MLDIAGPFTQAGTLFGKGALPVIERSKAFLEERHKVIAHNIANVNTRYYKAIDLPEDDFQHLLGRAIRYRDEKPIKVFEMVHNDRVWGDWGGNDDFQRIPNNEGILRHGDNNVDIDKQVAMMSRNQMLFKTMNSLARKQYDLLRSTIRETA
;
A
#
# COMPACT_ATOMS: atom_id res chain seq x y z
N MET A 1 -33.56 -2.09 8.09
CA MET A 1 -32.58 -1.51 7.16
C MET A 1 -31.29 -2.28 7.42
N LEU A 2 -30.94 -3.20 6.52
CA LEU A 2 -29.90 -4.21 6.76
C LEU A 2 -28.51 -3.57 6.67
N ASP A 3 -27.75 -3.78 7.74
CA ASP A 3 -26.35 -3.39 7.91
C ASP A 3 -25.46 -4.32 7.07
N ILE A 4 -25.06 -3.85 5.89
CA ILE A 4 -24.09 -4.52 5.02
C ILE A 4 -22.69 -4.01 5.37
N ALA A 5 -22.21 -4.43 6.54
CA ALA A 5 -20.81 -4.35 6.89
C ALA A 5 -20.00 -5.24 5.94
N GLY A 6 -19.02 -4.64 5.23
CA GLY A 6 -18.05 -5.41 4.47
C GLY A 6 -17.33 -6.44 5.36
N PRO A 7 -16.78 -7.53 4.79
CA PRO A 7 -16.28 -8.68 5.55
C PRO A 7 -15.06 -8.40 6.46
N PHE A 8 -14.59 -7.15 6.53
CA PHE A 8 -13.29 -6.79 7.12
C PHE A 8 -13.36 -5.98 8.42
N THR A 9 -14.55 -5.58 8.90
CA THR A 9 -14.68 -4.80 10.15
C THR A 9 -15.29 -5.56 11.33
N GLN A 10 -15.64 -6.85 11.18
CA GLN A 10 -16.38 -7.60 12.21
C GLN A 10 -15.63 -8.76 12.90
N ALA A 11 -14.29 -8.72 12.94
CA ALA A 11 -13.52 -9.68 13.75
C ALA A 11 -12.75 -8.96 14.84
N GLY A 12 -13.36 -8.88 16.03
CA GLY A 12 -12.71 -8.78 17.35
C GLY A 12 -11.63 -7.71 17.53
N THR A 13 -11.86 -6.86 18.53
CA THR A 13 -11.02 -5.88 19.24
C THR A 13 -9.51 -6.18 19.44
N LEU A 14 -8.95 -7.28 18.93
CA LEU A 14 -7.53 -7.63 18.86
C LEU A 14 -6.93 -7.48 17.44
N PHE A 15 -7.68 -7.79 16.37
CA PHE A 15 -7.16 -7.75 15.00
C PHE A 15 -7.04 -6.33 14.43
N GLY A 16 -7.98 -5.46 14.76
CA GLY A 16 -7.98 -4.05 14.35
C GLY A 16 -7.00 -3.13 15.10
N LYS A 17 -6.40 -3.60 16.20
CA LYS A 17 -5.50 -2.80 17.07
C LYS A 17 -4.00 -3.02 16.80
N GLY A 18 -3.67 -4.13 16.12
CA GLY A 18 -2.31 -4.64 16.00
C GLY A 18 -1.53 -4.07 14.81
N ALA A 19 -0.42 -4.73 14.49
CA ALA A 19 0.40 -4.43 13.30
C ALA A 19 -0.22 -4.96 11.99
N LEU A 20 -1.18 -5.89 12.05
CA LEU A 20 -1.78 -6.53 10.86
C LEU A 20 -2.45 -5.52 9.91
N PRO A 21 -3.33 -4.60 10.36
CA PRO A 21 -3.97 -3.66 9.45
C PRO A 21 -2.96 -2.75 8.74
N VAL A 22 -1.88 -2.37 9.43
CA VAL A 22 -0.79 -1.56 8.87
C VAL A 22 -0.05 -2.33 7.78
N ILE A 23 0.27 -3.60 8.03
CA ILE A 23 0.94 -4.48 7.07
C ILE A 23 0.04 -4.73 5.85
N GLU A 24 -1.25 -4.97 6.06
CA GLU A 24 -2.23 -5.18 5.00
C GLU A 24 -2.33 -3.95 4.08
N ARG A 25 -2.47 -2.74 4.65
CA ARG A 25 -2.48 -1.50 3.84
C ARG A 25 -1.17 -1.25 3.12
N SER A 26 -0.03 -1.54 3.77
CA SER A 26 1.28 -1.45 3.11
C SER A 26 1.37 -2.40 1.92
N LYS A 27 0.87 -3.64 2.06
CA LYS A 27 0.86 -4.61 0.97
C LYS A 27 -0.04 -4.17 -0.18
N ALA A 28 -1.25 -3.68 0.10
CA ALA A 28 -2.17 -3.21 -0.93
C ALA A 28 -1.54 -2.08 -1.78
N PHE A 29 -0.88 -1.11 -1.12
CA PHE A 29 -0.12 -0.07 -1.83
C PHE A 29 0.98 -0.66 -2.72
N LEU A 30 1.78 -1.60 -2.20
CA LEU A 30 2.87 -2.23 -2.95
C LEU A 30 2.34 -3.03 -4.15
N GLU A 31 1.17 -3.69 -4.03
CA GLU A 31 0.52 -4.41 -5.12
C GLU A 31 0.06 -3.47 -6.23
N GLU A 32 -0.59 -2.36 -5.89
CA GLU A 32 -0.99 -1.35 -6.88
C GLU A 32 0.23 -0.71 -7.55
N ARG A 33 1.27 -0.40 -6.78
CA ARG A 33 2.51 0.14 -7.36
C ARG A 33 3.17 -0.85 -8.32
N HIS A 34 3.11 -2.15 -8.02
CA HIS A 34 3.63 -3.18 -8.92
C HIS A 34 2.92 -3.14 -10.28
N LYS A 35 1.60 -2.98 -10.30
CA LYS A 35 0.80 -2.85 -11.52
C LYS A 35 1.19 -1.59 -12.30
N VAL A 36 1.40 -0.47 -11.61
CA VAL A 36 1.82 0.80 -12.23
C VAL A 36 3.20 0.69 -12.87
N ILE A 37 4.18 0.13 -12.17
CA ILE A 37 5.55 -0.06 -12.71
C ILE A 37 5.51 -1.03 -13.90
N ALA A 38 4.77 -2.15 -13.80
CA ALA A 38 4.60 -3.08 -14.92
C ALA A 38 3.97 -2.40 -16.15
N HIS A 39 2.97 -1.53 -15.93
CA HIS A 39 2.35 -0.75 -16.98
C HIS A 39 3.33 0.22 -17.65
N ASN A 40 4.19 0.89 -16.88
CA ASN A 40 5.24 1.74 -17.46
C ASN A 40 6.24 0.93 -18.30
N ILE A 41 6.71 -0.22 -17.80
CA ILE A 41 7.64 -1.10 -18.51
C ILE A 41 7.03 -1.56 -19.83
N ALA A 42 5.75 -1.96 -19.84
CA ALA A 42 5.06 -2.38 -21.05
C ALA A 42 4.96 -1.26 -22.10
N ASN A 43 4.90 0.00 -21.66
CA ASN A 43 4.77 1.18 -22.52
C ASN A 43 6.08 1.92 -22.80
N VAL A 44 7.23 1.32 -22.50
CA VAL A 44 8.55 1.94 -22.74
C VAL A 44 8.80 2.29 -24.21
N ASN A 45 8.20 1.55 -25.15
CA ASN A 45 8.33 1.80 -26.59
C ASN A 45 7.11 2.51 -27.20
N THR A 46 6.15 2.94 -26.37
CA THR A 46 4.96 3.66 -26.82
C THR A 46 5.30 5.14 -27.03
N ARG A 47 4.99 5.70 -28.20
CA ARG A 47 5.23 7.13 -28.49
C ARG A 47 4.36 8.03 -27.62
N TYR A 48 4.88 9.20 -27.23
CA TYR A 48 4.19 10.20 -26.40
C TYR A 48 3.71 9.70 -25.02
N TYR A 49 4.19 8.54 -24.57
CA TYR A 49 3.79 7.98 -23.29
C TYR A 49 4.52 8.68 -22.13
N LYS A 50 3.77 9.04 -21.09
CA LYS A 50 4.31 9.62 -19.86
C LYS A 50 4.24 8.60 -18.73
N ALA A 51 5.38 8.37 -18.10
CA ALA A 51 5.50 7.55 -16.91
C ALA A 51 4.58 8.08 -15.81
N ILE A 52 3.95 7.16 -15.09
CA ILE A 52 3.13 7.43 -13.91
C ILE A 52 3.71 6.69 -12.72
N ASP A 53 3.55 7.21 -11.51
CA ASP A 53 3.85 6.48 -10.27
C ASP A 53 2.74 6.73 -9.24
N LEU A 54 2.80 6.02 -8.12
CA LEU A 54 1.97 6.28 -6.96
C LEU A 54 2.69 7.23 -5.98
N PRO A 55 1.95 8.04 -5.20
CA PRO A 55 2.53 8.93 -4.19
C PRO A 55 3.06 8.14 -2.98
N GLU A 56 4.26 7.57 -3.12
CA GLU A 56 4.94 6.83 -2.06
C GLU A 56 5.13 7.68 -0.79
N ASP A 57 5.60 8.91 -0.95
CA ASP A 57 5.86 9.80 0.19
C ASP A 57 4.57 10.16 0.93
N ASP A 58 3.52 10.55 0.21
CA ASP A 58 2.23 10.87 0.84
C ASP A 58 1.66 9.64 1.55
N PHE A 59 1.76 8.45 0.93
CA PHE A 59 1.33 7.19 1.55
C PHE A 59 2.07 6.92 2.86
N GLN A 60 3.40 7.02 2.86
CA GLN A 60 4.21 6.79 4.06
C GLN A 60 3.90 7.82 5.16
N HIS A 61 3.73 9.09 4.80
CA HIS A 61 3.35 10.14 5.73
C HIS A 61 1.96 9.90 6.34
N LEU A 62 0.98 9.51 5.53
CA LEU A 62 -0.38 9.19 5.98
C LEU A 62 -0.41 7.96 6.88
N LEU A 63 0.30 6.89 6.49
CA LEU A 63 0.41 5.68 7.29
C LEU A 63 1.04 5.97 8.67
N GLY A 64 2.11 6.77 8.70
CA GLY A 64 2.72 7.22 9.95
C GLY A 64 1.79 8.06 10.82
N ARG A 65 0.95 8.91 10.21
CA ARG A 65 -0.10 9.64 10.94
C ARG A 65 -1.18 8.71 11.48
N ALA A 66 -1.65 7.74 10.70
CA ALA A 66 -2.65 6.76 11.11
C ALA A 66 -2.18 5.94 12.33
N ILE A 67 -0.91 5.53 12.33
CA ILE A 67 -0.29 4.81 13.46
C ILE A 67 -0.26 5.69 14.72
N ARG A 68 0.20 6.95 14.61
CA ARG A 68 0.24 7.89 15.75
C ARG A 68 -1.16 8.15 16.31
N TYR A 69 -2.12 8.42 15.44
CA TYR A 69 -3.51 8.68 15.81
C TYR A 69 -4.16 7.50 16.54
N ARG A 70 -3.85 6.26 16.10
CA ARG A 70 -4.25 5.04 16.80
C ARG A 70 -3.65 4.95 18.20
N ASP A 71 -2.36 5.28 18.34
CA ASP A 71 -1.62 5.11 19.59
C ASP A 71 -1.98 6.17 20.65
N GLU A 72 -2.40 7.36 20.20
CA GLU A 72 -2.89 8.44 21.07
C GLU A 72 -4.32 8.20 21.60
N LYS A 73 -5.12 7.37 20.91
CA LYS A 73 -6.50 7.11 21.30
C LYS A 73 -6.65 6.02 22.38
N PRO A 74 -7.61 6.17 23.31
CA PRO A 74 -7.90 5.14 24.31
C PRO A 74 -8.47 3.86 23.67
N ILE A 75 -9.22 4.00 22.56
CA ILE A 75 -9.66 2.88 21.72
C ILE A 75 -8.77 2.85 20.47
N LYS A 76 -7.88 1.87 20.42
CA LYS A 76 -6.89 1.72 19.34
C LYS A 76 -7.52 1.11 18.08
N VAL A 77 -8.32 1.85 17.32
CA VAL A 77 -8.78 1.40 15.99
C VAL A 77 -7.82 1.93 14.94
N PHE A 78 -7.35 1.04 14.06
CA PHE A 78 -6.61 1.48 12.88
C PHE A 78 -7.59 2.01 11.83
N GLU A 79 -7.48 3.31 11.55
CA GLU A 79 -8.20 3.99 10.47
C GLU A 79 -7.15 4.69 9.61
N MET A 80 -7.16 4.40 8.31
CA MET A 80 -6.26 5.06 7.37
C MET A 80 -6.65 6.55 7.30
N VAL A 81 -5.66 7.43 7.43
CA VAL A 81 -5.86 8.87 7.17
C VAL A 81 -5.78 9.07 5.66
N HIS A 82 -6.71 9.85 5.12
CA HIS A 82 -6.80 10.13 3.69
C HIS A 82 -6.30 11.53 3.34
N ASN A 83 -5.90 11.71 2.09
CA ASN A 83 -5.75 13.02 1.46
C ASN A 83 -6.26 12.95 0.02
N ASP A 84 -6.14 14.06 -0.72
CA ASP A 84 -6.58 14.16 -2.12
C ASP A 84 -5.87 13.18 -3.09
N ARG A 85 -4.82 12.49 -2.63
CA ARG A 85 -3.95 11.64 -3.45
C ARG A 85 -3.96 10.16 -3.05
N VAL A 86 -4.43 9.86 -1.84
CA VAL A 86 -4.49 8.54 -1.24
C VAL A 86 -5.83 8.41 -0.55
N TRP A 87 -6.74 7.69 -1.20
CA TRP A 87 -8.04 7.31 -0.65
C TRP A 87 -8.04 5.82 -0.32
N GLY A 88 -8.41 5.49 0.91
CA GLY A 88 -8.83 4.16 1.30
C GLY A 88 -10.34 4.22 1.44
N ASP A 89 -11.06 3.66 0.48
CA ASP A 89 -12.50 3.57 0.60
C ASP A 89 -12.87 2.65 1.78
N TRP A 90 -13.95 3.01 2.47
CA TRP A 90 -14.57 2.21 3.53
C TRP A 90 -15.11 0.86 2.99
N GLY A 91 -15.18 0.69 1.66
CA GLY A 91 -15.56 -0.53 0.94
C GLY A 91 -14.41 -1.42 0.43
N GLY A 92 -13.14 -1.08 0.70
CA GLY A 92 -11.99 -1.93 0.33
C GLY A 92 -11.39 -1.69 -1.06
N ASN A 93 -11.77 -0.59 -1.74
CA ASN A 93 -11.01 -0.07 -2.87
C ASN A 93 -9.99 0.95 -2.35
N ASP A 94 -8.72 0.56 -2.34
CA ASP A 94 -7.62 1.50 -2.17
C ASP A 94 -7.40 2.21 -3.52
N ASP A 95 -7.95 3.41 -3.66
CA ASP A 95 -7.76 4.25 -4.84
C ASP A 95 -6.58 5.20 -4.59
N PHE A 96 -5.46 4.88 -5.23
CA PHE A 96 -4.28 5.74 -5.24
C PHE A 96 -4.29 6.62 -6.48
N GLN A 97 -4.11 7.93 -6.28
CA GLN A 97 -3.95 8.84 -7.40
C GLN A 97 -2.66 8.51 -8.14
N ARG A 98 -2.75 8.28 -9.45
CA ARG A 98 -1.59 8.13 -10.32
C ARG A 98 -1.02 9.51 -10.61
N ILE A 99 0.23 9.74 -10.22
CA ILE A 99 0.92 11.01 -10.40
C ILE A 99 1.83 10.90 -11.61
N PRO A 100 1.82 11.87 -12.54
CA PRO A 100 2.77 11.89 -13.64
C PRO A 100 4.19 12.01 -13.09
N ASN A 101 5.04 11.07 -13.46
CA ASN A 101 6.45 11.12 -13.16
C ASN A 101 7.13 11.94 -14.27
N ASN A 102 7.38 13.22 -13.99
CA ASN A 102 8.07 14.12 -14.91
C ASN A 102 9.60 14.02 -14.81
N GLU A 103 10.14 13.12 -13.99
CA GLU A 103 11.58 12.91 -13.87
C GLU A 103 12.09 12.00 -14.99
N GLY A 104 12.63 12.59 -16.05
CA GLY A 104 13.29 11.84 -17.12
C GLY A 104 13.79 12.74 -18.25
N ILE A 105 14.81 12.28 -18.97
CA ILE A 105 15.21 12.89 -20.24
C ILE A 105 14.16 12.50 -21.28
N LEU A 106 13.56 13.50 -21.93
CA LEU A 106 12.68 13.25 -23.07
C LEU A 106 13.51 12.57 -24.17
N ARG A 107 13.22 11.30 -24.47
CA ARG A 107 13.80 10.63 -25.65
C ARG A 107 13.21 11.26 -26.92
N HIS A 108 13.84 11.00 -28.06
CA HIS A 108 13.44 11.51 -29.38
C HIS A 108 11.95 11.27 -29.78
N GLY A 109 11.18 10.47 -29.03
CA GLY A 109 9.76 10.18 -29.27
C GLY A 109 8.79 10.67 -28.20
N ASP A 110 9.18 11.70 -27.41
CA ASP A 110 8.36 12.29 -26.33
C ASP A 110 7.92 11.28 -25.25
N ASN A 111 8.68 10.21 -25.09
CA ASN A 111 8.52 9.24 -24.02
C ASN A 111 9.58 9.51 -22.94
N ASN A 112 9.17 9.53 -21.67
CA ASN A 112 10.04 9.77 -20.52
C ASN A 112 10.23 8.54 -19.62
N VAL A 113 9.77 7.35 -20.04
CA VAL A 113 10.00 6.08 -19.34
C VAL A 113 11.46 5.65 -19.50
N ASP A 114 12.15 5.54 -18.38
CA ASP A 114 13.46 4.91 -18.27
C ASP A 114 13.32 3.47 -17.76
N ILE A 115 13.64 2.48 -18.61
CA ILE A 115 13.50 1.06 -18.28
C ILE A 115 14.37 0.64 -17.10
N ASP A 116 15.59 1.16 -17.01
CA ASP A 116 16.53 0.78 -15.95
C ASP A 116 16.02 1.30 -14.61
N LYS A 117 15.48 2.54 -14.60
CA LYS A 117 14.79 3.10 -13.43
C LYS A 117 13.56 2.27 -13.06
N GLN A 118 12.70 1.90 -14.02
CA GLN A 118 11.51 1.10 -13.73
C GLN A 118 11.85 -0.29 -13.18
N VAL A 119 12.87 -0.97 -13.72
CA VAL A 119 13.32 -2.28 -13.22
C VAL A 119 13.90 -2.17 -11.82
N ALA A 120 14.68 -1.12 -11.52
CA ALA A 120 15.18 -0.86 -10.18
C ALA A 120 14.04 -0.61 -9.17
N MET A 121 13.04 0.20 -9.54
CA MET A 121 11.84 0.45 -8.74
C MET A 121 11.04 -0.84 -8.51
N MET A 122 10.87 -1.67 -9.55
CA MET A 122 10.18 -2.96 -9.46
C MET A 122 10.85 -3.88 -8.45
N SER A 123 12.18 -3.99 -8.51
CA SER A 123 12.97 -4.82 -7.61
C SER A 123 12.85 -4.35 -6.15
N ARG A 124 12.95 -3.04 -5.91
CA ARG A 124 12.70 -2.44 -4.59
C ARG A 124 11.30 -2.78 -4.08
N ASN A 125 10.29 -2.60 -4.92
CA ASN A 125 8.89 -2.87 -4.56
C ASN A 125 8.67 -4.35 -4.20
N GLN A 126 9.27 -5.28 -4.97
CA GLN A 126 9.24 -6.72 -4.66
C GLN A 126 9.94 -7.05 -3.32
N MET A 127 11.08 -6.43 -3.02
CA MET A 127 11.80 -6.62 -1.76
C MET A 127 10.96 -6.16 -0.56
N LEU A 128 10.34 -4.98 -0.66
CA LEU A 128 9.43 -4.46 0.36
C LEU A 128 8.24 -5.39 0.57
N PHE A 129 7.61 -5.85 -0.52
CA PHE A 129 6.46 -6.76 -0.44
C PHE A 129 6.81 -8.10 0.25
N LYS A 130 7.98 -8.68 -0.08
CA LYS A 130 8.49 -9.88 0.61
C LYS A 130 8.72 -9.63 2.10
N THR A 131 9.26 -8.47 2.45
CA THR A 131 9.48 -8.07 3.85
C THR A 131 8.16 -7.96 4.60
N MET A 132 7.16 -7.28 4.02
CA MET A 132 5.83 -7.16 4.62
C MET A 132 5.14 -8.51 4.80
N ASN A 133 5.28 -9.43 3.85
CA ASN A 133 4.78 -10.80 4.01
C ASN A 133 5.48 -11.57 5.12
N SER A 134 6.79 -11.39 5.31
CA SER A 134 7.51 -11.99 6.43
C SER A 134 7.00 -11.46 7.77
N LEU A 135 6.77 -10.15 7.88
CA LEU A 135 6.19 -9.53 9.07
C LEU A 135 4.77 -10.02 9.36
N ALA A 136 3.92 -10.13 8.33
CA ALA A 136 2.57 -10.68 8.48
C ALA A 136 2.60 -12.11 9.05
N ARG A 137 3.47 -12.98 8.49
CA ARG A 137 3.65 -14.36 8.98
C ARG A 137 4.05 -14.40 10.45
N LYS A 138 5.07 -13.62 10.84
CA LYS A 138 5.51 -13.53 12.24
C LYS A 138 4.37 -13.11 13.16
N GLN A 139 3.55 -12.15 12.74
CA GLN A 139 2.41 -11.70 13.53
C GLN A 139 1.32 -12.78 13.68
N TYR A 140 1.04 -13.56 12.63
CA TYR A 140 0.14 -14.71 12.73
C TYR A 140 0.71 -15.82 13.63
N ASP A 141 2.01 -16.07 13.59
CA ASP A 141 2.67 -17.06 14.44
C ASP A 141 2.59 -16.67 15.92
N LEU A 142 2.79 -15.38 16.23
CA LEU A 142 2.57 -14.84 17.58
C LEU A 142 1.13 -15.08 18.05
N LEU A 143 0.13 -14.75 17.23
CA LEU A 143 -1.28 -14.98 17.56
C LEU A 143 -1.57 -16.46 17.82
N ARG A 144 -1.04 -17.36 16.97
CA ARG A 144 -1.17 -18.81 17.15
C ARG A 144 -0.53 -19.29 18.44
N SER A 145 0.63 -18.74 18.81
CA SER A 145 1.32 -19.11 20.05
C SER A 145 0.54 -18.70 21.30
N THR A 146 -0.01 -17.48 21.33
CA THR A 146 -0.81 -16.99 22.47
C THR A 146 -2.09 -17.79 22.64
N ILE A 147 -2.78 -18.13 21.54
CA ILE A 147 -4.00 -18.96 21.60
C ILE A 147 -3.69 -20.35 22.17
N ARG A 148 -2.55 -20.94 21.80
CA ARG A 148 -2.13 -22.26 22.29
C ARG A 148 -1.72 -22.26 23.76
N GLU A 149 -1.13 -21.18 24.25
CA GLU A 149 -0.71 -21.06 25.65
C GLU A 149 -1.90 -20.83 26.61
N THR A 150 -3.00 -20.28 26.09
CA THR A 150 -4.24 -20.06 26.85
C THR A 150 -5.20 -21.24 26.90
N ALA A 151 -4.90 -22.35 26.19
CA ALA A 151 -5.74 -23.55 26.10
C ALA A 151 -5.13 -24.71 26.89
#